data_AF-A0A285QPL1-F1
#
_entry.id   AF-A0A285QPL1-F1
#
_cell.length_a   1.000
_cell.length_b   1.000
_cell.length_c   1.000
_cell.angle_alpha   90.00
_cell.angle_beta   90.00
_cell.angle_gamma   90.00
#
_symmetry.space_group_name_H-M   'P 1'
#
loop_
_entity.id
_entity.type
_entity.pdbx_description
1 polymer ?
#
loop_
_entity_poly.entity_id
_entity_poly.type
_entity_poly.pdbx_seq_one_letter_code
_entity_poly.pdbx_strand_id
1 'polypeptide(L)'
;MDLAVRLAGSRHPSRLSTIRTAGITRSVRRYGWEVAKPLALDFDPIARADELWTRRWGGVPSMAAITSIMRAHQILLSRVDAVLKPYGLTFARYEALVLLTFSRTGELSLSKIGERLMVHPTSVTNTVDRLERAGLVARRPNPLDGRGVLATITGRGREVVEEATRELMAMEFGLEEYGPEQCRQVFELLRPLRVAAGDFDESGEEAAARAAAGAVAGTAEGAAEGTP
;
A
#
# COMPACT_ATOMS: atom_id res chain seq x y z
N MET A 1 14.74 29.29 -50.62
CA MET A 1 16.17 29.08 -50.32
C MET A 1 16.44 29.81 -49.02
N ASP A 2 16.78 29.24 -47.87
CA ASP A 2 17.04 27.89 -47.33
C ASP A 2 16.87 28.08 -45.80
N LEU A 3 16.25 27.26 -44.95
CA LEU A 3 16.24 25.81 -44.76
C LEU A 3 17.62 25.17 -44.47
N ALA A 4 18.08 25.29 -43.23
CA ALA A 4 19.03 24.38 -42.58
C ALA A 4 18.92 24.57 -41.05
N VAL A 5 18.12 23.78 -40.34
CA VAL A 5 18.52 22.48 -39.76
C VAL A 5 19.84 22.59 -38.98
N ARG A 6 19.73 22.74 -37.65
CA ARG A 6 20.70 22.17 -36.70
C ARG A 6 19.96 21.48 -35.56
N LEU A 7 19.51 20.28 -35.90
CA LEU A 7 19.32 19.19 -34.96
C LEU A 7 20.71 18.74 -34.46
N ALA A 8 21.06 19.10 -33.23
CA ALA A 8 22.03 18.38 -32.41
C ALA A 8 21.25 18.00 -31.15
N GLY A 9 20.80 16.76 -31.00
CA GLY A 9 21.68 15.60 -30.91
C GLY A 9 22.10 15.31 -29.46
N SER A 10 21.27 15.64 -28.45
CA SER A 10 21.45 15.06 -27.11
C SER A 10 20.80 13.68 -27.09
N ARG A 11 21.53 12.68 -27.59
CA ARG A 11 21.24 11.28 -27.28
C ARG A 11 21.75 11.01 -25.87
N HIS A 12 20.96 11.40 -24.87
CA HIS A 12 21.12 10.79 -23.55
C HIS A 12 20.53 9.38 -23.66
N PRO A 13 21.29 8.31 -23.43
CA PRO A 13 20.70 6.97 -23.37
C PRO A 13 19.73 6.98 -22.19
N SER A 14 18.43 6.99 -22.47
CA SER A 14 17.39 6.82 -21.48
C SER A 14 17.66 5.51 -20.74
N ARG A 15 17.90 5.57 -19.43
CA ARG A 15 18.03 4.43 -18.50
C ARG A 15 16.81 3.47 -18.48
N LEU A 16 15.87 3.65 -19.40
CA LEU A 16 14.70 2.80 -19.66
C LEU A 16 15.04 1.60 -20.57
N SER A 17 16.21 1.57 -21.23
CA SER A 17 16.58 0.43 -22.08
C SER A 17 16.87 -0.86 -21.30
N THR A 18 17.20 -0.76 -20.00
CA THR A 18 17.48 -1.93 -19.17
C THR A 18 16.21 -2.63 -18.66
N ILE A 19 15.04 -1.96 -18.68
CA ILE A 19 13.78 -2.55 -18.17
C ILE A 19 13.12 -3.47 -19.20
N ARG A 20 13.55 -3.43 -20.47
CA ARG A 20 12.83 -4.08 -21.58
C ARG A 20 13.01 -5.60 -21.70
N THR A 21 13.73 -6.26 -20.80
CA THR A 21 13.96 -7.72 -20.86
C THR A 21 14.00 -8.40 -19.49
N ALA A 22 13.12 -8.00 -18.56
CA ALA A 22 12.77 -8.85 -17.41
C ALA A 22 11.31 -9.30 -17.61
N GLY A 23 11.11 -10.21 -18.55
CA GLY A 23 9.79 -10.71 -18.91
C GLY A 23 9.07 -11.29 -17.70
N ILE A 24 7.78 -10.97 -17.55
CA ILE A 24 6.82 -11.70 -16.71
C ILE A 24 7.42 -12.00 -15.33
N THR A 25 7.35 -11.05 -14.39
CA THR A 25 7.85 -11.21 -13.01
C THR A 25 7.45 -12.58 -12.45
N ARG A 26 8.30 -13.16 -11.60
CA ARG A 26 8.07 -14.46 -10.92
C ARG A 26 6.64 -14.57 -10.38
N SER A 27 6.09 -13.45 -9.92
CA SER A 27 4.72 -13.27 -9.44
C SER A 27 3.64 -13.38 -10.51
N VAL A 28 3.83 -12.92 -11.75
CA VAL A 28 2.82 -13.09 -12.82
C VAL A 28 2.56 -14.57 -13.08
N ARG A 29 3.61 -15.41 -13.07
CA ARG A 29 3.46 -16.87 -13.24
C ARG A 29 2.86 -17.54 -12.01
N ARG A 30 3.22 -17.09 -10.81
CA ARG A 30 2.76 -17.68 -9.54
C ARG A 30 1.30 -17.35 -9.24
N TYR A 31 0.89 -16.11 -9.46
CA TYR A 31 -0.44 -15.61 -9.08
C TYR A 31 -1.41 -15.50 -10.26
N GLY A 32 -0.98 -15.90 -11.46
CA GLY A 32 -1.83 -15.92 -12.65
C GLY A 32 -2.39 -14.54 -12.98
N TRP A 33 -1.55 -13.49 -12.86
CA TRP A 33 -1.96 -12.14 -13.21
C TRP A 33 -2.38 -12.14 -14.68
N GLU A 34 -3.67 -11.99 -14.95
CA GLU A 34 -4.12 -11.45 -16.23
C GLU A 34 -3.63 -10.00 -16.27
N VAL A 35 -2.41 -9.82 -16.76
CA VAL A 35 -1.91 -8.48 -17.10
C VAL A 35 -2.97 -7.92 -18.03
N ALA A 36 -3.73 -6.93 -17.54
CA ALA A 36 -4.73 -6.24 -18.34
C ALA A 36 -4.10 -5.97 -19.70
N LYS A 37 -4.76 -6.46 -20.76
CA LYS A 37 -4.21 -6.59 -22.13
C LYS A 37 -3.10 -5.55 -22.35
N PRO A 38 -1.83 -5.95 -22.49
CA PRO A 38 -0.73 -5.00 -22.60
C PRO A 38 -1.10 -3.91 -23.59
N LEU A 39 -1.08 -2.67 -23.12
CA LEU A 39 -1.32 -1.53 -24.00
C LEU A 39 -0.20 -1.59 -25.04
N ALA A 40 -0.57 -1.86 -26.29
CA ALA A 40 0.37 -2.01 -27.40
C ALA A 40 0.91 -0.64 -27.83
N LEU A 41 1.52 0.08 -26.88
CA LEU A 41 2.08 1.42 -27.05
C LEU A 41 3.60 1.33 -27.11
N ASP A 42 4.19 2.03 -28.06
CA ASP A 42 5.64 2.20 -28.21
C ASP A 42 6.16 3.46 -27.48
N PHE A 43 5.28 4.16 -26.75
CA PHE A 43 5.58 5.35 -25.95
C PHE A 43 4.95 5.27 -24.54
N ASP A 44 5.41 6.11 -23.62
CA ASP A 44 4.78 6.29 -22.31
C ASP A 44 3.55 7.21 -22.44
N PRO A 45 2.32 6.71 -22.18
CA PRO A 45 1.11 7.51 -22.33
C PRO A 45 1.01 8.69 -21.36
N ILE A 46 1.62 8.62 -20.18
CA ILE A 46 1.60 9.70 -19.19
C ILE A 46 2.59 10.79 -19.60
N ALA A 47 3.81 10.41 -20.00
CA ALA A 47 4.77 11.37 -20.53
C ALA A 47 4.22 12.08 -21.78
N ARG A 48 3.55 11.33 -22.68
CA ARG A 48 2.91 11.91 -23.85
C ARG A 48 1.75 12.85 -23.48
N ALA A 49 0.96 12.49 -22.47
CA ALA A 49 -0.09 13.37 -21.97
C ALA A 49 0.49 14.68 -21.41
N ASP A 50 1.62 14.63 -20.72
CA ASP A 50 2.32 15.81 -20.18
C ASP A 50 2.79 16.78 -21.27
N GLU A 51 3.37 16.24 -22.35
CA GLU A 51 3.75 17.04 -23.51
C GLU A 51 2.54 17.75 -24.14
N LEU A 52 1.43 17.03 -24.32
CA LEU A 52 0.22 17.57 -24.95
C LEU A 52 -0.47 18.59 -24.04
N TRP A 53 -0.53 18.31 -22.73
CA TRP A 53 -1.08 19.21 -21.73
C TRP A 53 -0.33 20.53 -21.69
N THR A 54 1.01 20.44 -21.64
CA THR A 54 1.90 21.61 -21.62
C THR A 54 1.68 22.51 -22.84
N ARG A 55 1.51 21.92 -24.03
CA ARG A 55 1.23 22.68 -25.26
C ARG A 55 -0.13 23.37 -25.25
N ARG A 56 -1.14 22.76 -24.61
CA ARG A 56 -2.52 23.23 -24.64
C ARG A 56 -2.85 24.25 -23.55
N TRP A 57 -2.34 24.02 -22.33
CA TRP A 57 -2.73 24.74 -21.11
C TRP A 57 -1.56 25.34 -20.33
N GLY A 58 -0.31 25.11 -20.77
CA GLY A 58 0.89 25.43 -20.00
C GLY A 58 1.35 24.27 -19.11
N GLY A 59 2.64 24.22 -18.81
CA GLY A 59 3.27 23.10 -18.10
C GLY A 59 3.15 23.22 -16.58
N VAL A 60 2.69 22.15 -15.94
CA VAL A 60 2.70 21.98 -14.48
C VAL A 60 3.16 20.55 -14.14
N PRO A 61 4.36 20.37 -13.55
CA PRO A 61 4.91 19.03 -13.30
C PRO A 61 4.00 18.11 -12.47
N SER A 62 3.11 18.70 -11.67
CA SER A 62 2.13 17.99 -10.85
C SER A 62 1.14 17.17 -11.67
N MET A 63 0.87 17.49 -12.93
CA MET A 63 -0.07 16.74 -13.78
C MET A 63 0.45 15.33 -14.09
N ALA A 64 1.70 15.21 -14.54
CA ALA A 64 2.33 13.91 -14.75
C ALA A 64 2.45 13.13 -13.43
N ALA A 65 2.79 13.82 -12.33
CA ALA A 65 2.94 13.19 -11.02
C ALA A 65 1.63 12.59 -10.51
N ILE A 66 0.52 13.35 -10.47
CA ILE A 66 -0.78 12.83 -9.99
C ILE A 66 -1.28 11.70 -10.88
N THR A 67 -1.10 11.80 -12.20
CA THR A 67 -1.50 10.75 -13.15
C THR A 67 -0.69 9.47 -12.93
N SER A 68 0.61 9.60 -12.65
CA SER A 68 1.48 8.47 -12.33
C SER A 68 1.07 7.79 -11.02
N ILE A 69 0.76 8.56 -9.97
CA ILE A 69 0.29 8.02 -8.69
C ILE A 69 -1.03 7.27 -8.87
N MET A 70 -2.00 7.85 -9.58
CA MET A 70 -3.29 7.20 -9.83
C MET A 70 -3.12 5.90 -10.63
N ARG A 71 -2.23 5.89 -11.62
CA ARG A 71 -1.96 4.69 -12.40
C ARG A 71 -1.27 3.61 -11.58
N ALA A 72 -0.27 4.00 -10.77
CA ALA A 72 0.43 3.09 -9.86
C ALA A 72 -0.53 2.49 -8.83
N HIS A 73 -1.41 3.30 -8.24
CA HIS A 73 -2.45 2.82 -7.31
C HIS A 73 -3.33 1.73 -7.95
N GLN A 74 -3.82 1.93 -9.18
CA GLN A 74 -4.62 0.93 -9.88
C GLN A 74 -3.87 -0.39 -10.11
N ILE A 75 -2.59 -0.29 -10.51
CA ILE A 75 -1.74 -1.47 -10.74
C ILE A 75 -1.52 -2.23 -9.43
N LEU A 76 -1.11 -1.52 -8.38
CA LEU A 76 -0.82 -2.11 -7.08
C LEU A 76 -2.05 -2.76 -6.48
N LEU A 77 -3.19 -2.05 -6.45
CA LEU A 77 -4.44 -2.57 -5.93
C LEU A 77 -4.86 -3.85 -6.67
N SER A 78 -4.77 -3.86 -8.00
CA SER A 78 -5.05 -5.06 -8.80
C SER A 78 -4.12 -6.22 -8.48
N ARG A 79 -2.82 -5.97 -8.23
CA ARG A 79 -1.83 -7.01 -7.89
C ARG A 79 -2.12 -7.61 -6.52
N VAL A 80 -2.29 -6.78 -5.49
CA VAL A 80 -2.53 -7.26 -4.13
C VAL A 80 -3.89 -7.95 -4.00
N ASP A 81 -4.94 -7.44 -4.64
CA ASP A 81 -6.26 -8.09 -4.62
C ASP A 81 -6.25 -9.46 -5.33
N ALA A 82 -5.44 -9.61 -6.39
CA ALA A 82 -5.29 -10.91 -7.05
C ALA A 82 -4.68 -11.97 -6.12
N VAL A 83 -3.67 -11.59 -5.32
CA VAL A 83 -3.04 -12.47 -4.33
C VAL A 83 -3.94 -12.75 -3.13
N LEU A 84 -4.78 -11.78 -2.76
CA LEU A 84 -5.72 -11.91 -1.65
C LEU A 84 -7.00 -12.67 -2.01
N LYS A 85 -7.30 -12.83 -3.30
CA LYS A 85 -8.50 -13.49 -3.80
C LYS A 85 -8.72 -14.91 -3.27
N PRO A 86 -7.71 -15.82 -3.21
CA PRO A 86 -7.88 -17.16 -2.66
C PRO A 86 -8.33 -17.17 -1.18
N TYR A 87 -8.00 -16.12 -0.43
CA TYR A 87 -8.38 -15.93 0.96
C TYR A 87 -9.75 -15.26 1.13
N GLY A 88 -10.44 -14.92 0.03
CA GLY A 88 -11.70 -14.16 0.07
C GLY A 88 -11.51 -12.69 0.49
N LEU A 89 -10.28 -12.18 0.44
CA LEU A 89 -9.93 -10.84 0.91
C LEU A 89 -9.78 -9.85 -0.25
N THR A 90 -10.03 -8.57 0.07
CA THR A 90 -9.48 -7.42 -0.66
C THR A 90 -8.41 -6.80 0.21
N PHE A 91 -7.57 -5.91 -0.34
CA PHE A 91 -6.52 -5.23 0.41
C PHE A 91 -7.05 -4.53 1.66
N ALA A 92 -8.13 -3.76 1.54
CA ALA A 92 -8.76 -3.10 2.69
C ALA A 92 -9.22 -4.07 3.80
N ARG A 93 -9.68 -5.28 3.45
CA ARG A 93 -10.07 -6.31 4.43
C ARG A 93 -8.85 -6.97 5.07
N TYR A 94 -7.81 -7.18 4.28
CA TYR A 94 -6.51 -7.64 4.78
C TYR A 94 -5.91 -6.64 5.77
N GLU A 95 -5.89 -5.34 5.45
CA GLU A 95 -5.38 -4.30 6.33
C GLU A 95 -6.15 -4.23 7.66
N ALA A 96 -7.47 -4.43 7.65
CA ALA A 96 -8.26 -4.52 8.87
C ALA A 96 -7.84 -5.72 9.75
N LEU A 97 -7.52 -6.88 9.16
CA LEU A 97 -7.02 -8.04 9.91
C LEU A 97 -5.61 -7.81 10.44
N VAL A 98 -4.72 -7.19 9.66
CA VAL A 98 -3.36 -6.81 10.09
C VAL A 98 -3.46 -5.84 11.28
N LEU A 99 -4.32 -4.83 11.18
CA LEU A 99 -4.53 -3.85 12.23
C LEU A 99 -5.01 -4.48 13.54
N LEU A 100 -5.98 -5.41 13.45
CA LEU A 100 -6.45 -6.17 14.62
C LEU A 100 -5.34 -7.07 15.18
N THR A 101 -4.53 -7.69 14.31
CA THR A 101 -3.41 -8.55 14.71
C THR A 101 -2.37 -7.82 15.53
N PHE A 102 -2.02 -6.58 15.15
CA PHE A 102 -1.09 -5.72 15.91
C PHE A 102 -1.74 -4.99 17.09
N SER A 103 -3.05 -5.11 17.30
CA SER A 103 -3.70 -4.56 18.48
C SER A 103 -3.37 -5.42 19.70
N ARG A 104 -3.16 -4.78 20.86
CA ARG A 104 -2.76 -5.43 22.12
C ARG A 104 -3.65 -6.61 22.50
N THR A 105 -4.94 -6.56 22.18
CA THR A 105 -5.95 -7.54 22.58
C THR A 105 -6.58 -8.26 21.41
N GLY A 106 -6.16 -8.00 20.16
CA GLY A 106 -6.81 -8.55 18.97
C GLY A 106 -8.17 -7.92 18.66
N GLU A 107 -8.53 -6.82 19.31
CA GLU A 107 -9.81 -6.13 19.14
C GLU A 107 -9.66 -4.62 19.07
N LEU A 108 -10.59 -3.98 18.36
CA LEU A 108 -10.72 -2.52 18.25
C LEU A 108 -12.19 -2.14 18.03
N SER A 109 -12.57 -0.92 18.45
CA SER A 109 -13.85 -0.36 18.04
C SER A 109 -13.86 -0.04 16.55
N LEU A 110 -15.03 -0.09 15.90
CA LEU A 110 -15.15 0.26 14.48
C LEU A 110 -14.69 1.69 14.20
N SER A 111 -14.96 2.62 15.12
CA SER A 111 -14.45 4.00 15.01
C SER A 111 -12.92 4.03 14.96
N LYS A 112 -12.24 3.29 15.84
CA LYS A 112 -10.77 3.22 15.87
C LYS A 112 -10.20 2.52 14.64
N ILE A 113 -10.89 1.52 14.10
CA ILE A 113 -10.51 0.88 12.83
C ILE A 113 -10.59 1.90 11.69
N GLY A 114 -11.67 2.68 11.61
CA GLY A 114 -11.82 3.73 10.58
C GLY A 114 -10.76 4.81 10.64
N GLU A 115 -10.51 5.32 11.85
CA GLU A 115 -9.46 6.31 12.11
C GLU A 115 -8.09 5.77 11.66
N ARG A 116 -7.71 4.55 12.05
CA ARG A 116 -6.38 4.01 11.75
C ARG A 116 -6.20 3.56 10.30
N LEU A 117 -7.26 3.16 9.63
CA LEU A 117 -7.24 2.82 8.21
C LEU A 117 -7.45 4.05 7.31
N MET A 118 -7.68 5.25 7.88
CA MET A 118 -7.95 6.49 7.14
C MET A 118 -9.09 6.34 6.12
N VAL A 119 -10.14 5.61 6.50
CA VAL A 119 -11.32 5.37 5.64
C VAL A 119 -12.61 5.87 6.29
N HIS A 120 -13.57 6.23 5.45
CA HIS A 120 -14.89 6.65 5.90
C HIS A 120 -15.59 5.57 6.76
N PRO A 121 -16.34 5.92 7.83
CA PRO A 121 -17.00 4.97 8.72
C PRO A 121 -17.86 3.91 8.00
N THR A 122 -18.62 4.30 6.96
CA THR A 122 -19.42 3.37 6.15
C THR A 122 -18.58 2.27 5.50
N SER A 123 -17.35 2.58 5.08
CA SER A 123 -16.42 1.61 4.50
C SER A 123 -15.92 0.61 5.56
N VAL A 124 -15.76 1.06 6.80
CA VAL A 124 -15.37 0.21 7.93
C VAL A 124 -16.46 -0.79 8.27
N THR A 125 -17.70 -0.32 8.41
CA THR A 125 -18.84 -1.21 8.73
C THR A 125 -18.96 -2.32 7.69
N ASN A 126 -18.93 -1.96 6.40
CA ASN A 126 -18.97 -2.94 5.31
C ASN A 126 -17.79 -3.91 5.34
N THR A 127 -16.57 -3.41 5.62
CA THR A 127 -15.37 -4.24 5.75
C THR A 127 -15.53 -5.26 6.87
N VAL A 128 -15.91 -4.81 8.07
CA VAL A 128 -16.08 -5.67 9.23
C VAL A 128 -17.25 -6.64 9.03
N ASP A 129 -18.36 -6.23 8.43
CA ASP A 129 -19.50 -7.11 8.14
C ASP A 129 -19.09 -8.28 7.24
N ARG A 130 -18.23 -8.03 6.25
CA ARG A 130 -17.75 -9.05 5.31
C ARG A 130 -16.76 -10.00 5.99
N LEU A 131 -15.89 -9.47 6.85
CA LEU A 131 -14.96 -10.27 7.65
C LEU A 131 -15.69 -11.15 8.67
N GLU A 132 -16.75 -10.63 9.29
CA GLU A 132 -17.59 -11.39 10.22
C GLU A 132 -18.35 -12.51 9.51
N ARG A 133 -18.97 -12.22 8.36
CA ARG A 133 -19.61 -13.24 7.52
C ARG A 133 -18.65 -14.33 7.04
N ALA A 134 -17.37 -14.00 6.86
CA ALA A 134 -16.33 -14.96 6.52
C ALA A 134 -15.79 -15.74 7.75
N GLY A 135 -16.24 -15.41 8.97
CA GLY A 135 -15.78 -16.03 10.20
C GLY A 135 -14.35 -15.64 10.59
N LEU A 136 -13.83 -14.53 10.06
CA LEU A 136 -12.48 -14.04 10.34
C LEU A 136 -12.45 -13.06 11.52
N VAL A 137 -13.57 -12.37 11.74
CA VAL A 137 -13.80 -11.44 12.85
C VAL A 137 -15.10 -11.81 13.57
N ALA A 138 -15.20 -11.50 14.85
CA ALA A 138 -16.44 -11.54 15.61
C ALA A 138 -16.76 -10.14 16.16
N ARG A 139 -18.04 -9.77 16.23
CA ARG A 139 -18.49 -8.55 16.91
C ARG A 139 -18.97 -8.83 18.32
N ARG A 140 -18.68 -7.89 19.21
CA ARG A 140 -19.22 -7.88 20.57
C ARG A 140 -19.56 -6.46 21.01
N PRO A 141 -20.57 -6.28 21.88
CA PRO A 141 -20.86 -4.98 22.48
C PRO A 141 -19.61 -4.43 23.17
N ASN A 142 -19.36 -3.13 23.03
CA ASN A 142 -18.28 -2.47 23.74
C ASN A 142 -18.72 -2.19 25.19
N PRO A 143 -18.12 -2.80 26.22
CA PRO A 143 -18.52 -2.54 27.61
C PRO A 143 -18.22 -1.11 28.07
N LEU A 144 -17.34 -0.40 27.36
CA LEU A 144 -16.94 0.99 27.67
C LEU A 144 -17.77 2.02 26.89
N ASP A 145 -18.60 1.59 25.95
CA ASP A 145 -19.44 2.44 25.12
C ASP A 145 -20.75 1.70 24.83
N GLY A 146 -21.84 2.10 25.51
CA GLY A 146 -23.12 1.41 25.45
C GLY A 146 -23.77 1.30 24.06
N ARG A 147 -23.27 2.05 23.05
CA ARG A 147 -23.68 1.90 21.65
C ARG A 147 -22.55 1.44 20.73
N GLY A 148 -21.35 1.26 21.26
CA GLY A 148 -20.17 0.87 20.52
C GLY A 148 -20.11 -0.63 20.25
N VAL A 149 -19.48 -0.99 19.14
CA VAL A 149 -19.17 -2.38 18.78
C VAL A 149 -17.66 -2.55 18.69
N LEU A 150 -17.15 -3.61 19.30
CA LEU A 150 -15.79 -4.08 19.11
C LEU A 150 -15.78 -5.16 18.03
N ALA A 151 -14.83 -5.06 17.12
CA ALA A 151 -14.45 -6.13 16.21
C ALA A 151 -13.23 -6.85 16.79
N THR A 152 -13.30 -8.17 16.87
CA THR A 152 -12.24 -9.03 17.41
C THR A 152 -11.81 -10.03 16.35
N ILE A 153 -10.51 -10.13 16.08
CA ILE A 153 -9.98 -11.15 15.17
C ILE A 153 -10.12 -12.55 15.79
N THR A 154 -10.62 -13.49 15.01
CA THR A 154 -10.77 -14.90 15.41
C THR A 154 -9.46 -15.68 15.22
N GLY A 155 -9.37 -16.91 15.73
CA GLY A 155 -8.25 -17.81 15.45
C GLY A 155 -8.06 -18.04 13.94
N ARG A 156 -9.14 -18.35 13.23
CA ARG A 156 -9.15 -18.45 11.77
C ARG A 156 -8.71 -17.16 11.08
N GLY A 157 -9.12 -16.01 11.60
CA GLY A 157 -8.69 -14.70 11.09
C GLY A 157 -7.17 -14.50 11.17
N ARG A 158 -6.54 -14.98 12.24
CA ARG A 158 -5.09 -14.94 12.43
C ARG A 158 -4.36 -15.85 11.44
N GLU A 159 -4.81 -17.09 11.29
CA GLU A 159 -4.25 -18.03 10.31
C GLU A 159 -4.30 -17.46 8.89
N VAL A 160 -5.45 -16.92 8.48
CA VAL A 160 -5.64 -16.34 7.15
C VAL A 160 -4.75 -15.12 6.92
N VAL A 161 -4.63 -14.20 7.88
CA VAL A 161 -3.78 -13.02 7.70
C VAL A 161 -2.30 -13.40 7.68
N GLU A 162 -1.86 -14.40 8.44
CA GLU A 162 -0.48 -14.89 8.38
C GLU A 162 -0.14 -15.49 7.02
N GLU A 163 -1.01 -16.34 6.48
CA GLU A 163 -0.85 -16.89 5.13
C GLU A 163 -0.84 -15.81 4.04
N ALA A 164 -1.83 -14.92 4.07
CA ALA A 164 -1.92 -13.81 3.12
C ALA A 164 -0.69 -12.88 3.20
N THR A 165 -0.17 -12.62 4.41
CA THR A 165 1.03 -11.79 4.61
C THR A 165 2.25 -12.46 4.00
N ARG A 166 2.42 -13.77 4.16
CA ARG A 166 3.55 -14.50 3.53
C ARG A 166 3.52 -14.38 2.01
N GLU A 167 2.34 -14.50 1.40
CA GLU A 167 2.19 -14.35 -0.06
C GLU A 167 2.47 -12.92 -0.51
N LEU A 168 1.92 -11.90 0.17
CA LEU A 168 2.18 -10.50 -0.14
C LEU A 168 3.66 -10.12 0.03
N MET A 169 4.34 -10.62 1.07
CA MET A 169 5.77 -10.42 1.24
C MET A 169 6.58 -11.10 0.14
N ALA A 170 6.19 -12.30 -0.31
CA ALA A 170 6.89 -13.03 -1.36
C ALA A 170 6.86 -12.33 -2.73
N MET A 171 5.90 -11.44 -2.95
CA MET A 171 5.80 -10.56 -4.11
C MET A 171 6.12 -9.08 -3.79
N GLU A 172 6.78 -8.82 -2.66
CA GLU A 172 7.18 -7.48 -2.22
C GLU A 172 6.04 -6.43 -2.28
N PHE A 173 4.82 -6.84 -1.90
CA PHE A 173 3.60 -6.02 -1.98
C PHE A 173 3.33 -5.41 -3.38
N GLY A 174 3.91 -5.99 -4.43
CA GLY A 174 3.68 -5.59 -5.82
C GLY A 174 4.66 -4.54 -6.30
N LEU A 175 5.79 -4.38 -5.61
CA LEU A 175 6.85 -3.45 -5.93
C LEU A 175 8.17 -4.13 -6.29
N GLU A 176 8.14 -5.38 -6.78
CA GLU A 176 9.33 -6.15 -7.18
C GLU A 176 10.24 -5.42 -8.20
N GLU A 177 9.72 -4.42 -8.91
CA GLU A 177 10.49 -3.59 -9.84
C GLU A 177 11.39 -2.54 -9.13
N TYR A 178 11.30 -2.41 -7.80
CA TYR A 178 11.97 -1.38 -7.01
C TYR A 178 12.89 -1.99 -5.96
N GLY A 179 14.13 -1.51 -5.88
CA GLY A 179 15.04 -1.85 -4.78
C GLY A 179 14.68 -1.12 -3.47
N PRO A 180 15.29 -1.52 -2.33
CA PRO A 180 14.95 -0.97 -1.01
C PRO A 180 15.05 0.56 -0.91
N GLU A 181 16.06 1.15 -1.55
CA GLU A 181 16.24 2.61 -1.56
C GLU A 181 15.14 3.32 -2.35
N GLN A 182 14.69 2.76 -3.47
CA GLN A 182 13.60 3.35 -4.26
C GLN A 182 12.28 3.26 -3.50
N CYS A 183 12.02 2.15 -2.78
CA CYS A 183 10.86 2.03 -1.91
C CYS A 183 10.87 3.08 -0.79
N ARG A 184 12.03 3.35 -0.17
CA ARG A 184 12.18 4.46 0.78
C ARG A 184 11.88 5.81 0.14
N GLN A 185 12.42 6.07 -1.04
CA GLN A 185 12.18 7.33 -1.76
C GLN A 185 10.70 7.53 -2.10
N VAL A 186 9.99 6.49 -2.53
CA VAL A 186 8.54 6.57 -2.78
C VAL A 186 7.79 6.90 -1.48
N PHE A 187 8.12 6.25 -0.37
CA PHE A 187 7.53 6.53 0.93
C PHE A 187 7.74 8.01 1.34
N GLU A 188 8.98 8.50 1.23
CA GLU A 188 9.32 9.89 1.59
C GLU A 188 8.66 10.91 0.68
N LEU A 189 8.60 10.67 -0.63
CA LEU A 189 8.01 11.60 -1.60
C LEU A 189 6.49 11.76 -1.43
N LEU A 190 5.81 10.74 -0.91
CA LEU A 190 4.37 10.78 -0.63
C LEU A 190 4.06 11.34 0.77
N ARG A 191 5.04 11.41 1.67
CA ARG A 191 4.87 11.87 3.06
C ARG A 191 4.29 13.29 3.16
N PRO A 192 4.75 14.32 2.42
CA PRO A 192 4.20 15.66 2.54
C PRO A 192 2.69 15.75 2.23
N LEU A 193 2.21 14.95 1.28
CA LEU A 193 0.78 14.88 0.94
C LEU A 193 -0.05 14.36 2.14
N ARG A 194 0.47 13.35 2.83
CA ARG A 194 -0.17 12.71 4.00
C ARG A 194 -0.20 13.64 5.20
N VAL A 195 0.91 14.34 5.47
CA VAL A 195 0.98 15.37 6.51
C VAL A 195 -0.01 16.50 6.21
N ALA A 196 -0.04 17.01 4.96
CA ALA A 196 -0.96 18.06 4.56
C ALA A 196 -2.44 17.63 4.61
N ALA A 197 -2.73 16.34 4.42
CA ALA A 197 -4.06 15.77 4.57
C ALA A 197 -4.49 15.57 6.04
N GLY A 198 -3.55 15.70 6.98
CA GLY A 198 -3.80 15.51 8.41
C GLY A 198 -3.79 14.04 8.85
N ASP A 199 -3.14 13.14 8.09
CA ASP A 199 -2.96 11.74 8.51
C ASP A 199 -2.26 11.64 9.88
N PHE A 200 -1.28 12.53 10.12
CA PHE A 200 -0.51 12.66 11.35
C PHE A 200 0.20 14.03 11.40
N ASP A 201 0.62 14.43 12.60
CA ASP A 201 1.53 15.57 12.80
C ASP A 201 2.96 15.09 13.14
N GLU A 202 3.95 15.95 12.92
CA GLU A 202 5.37 15.59 13.12
C GLU A 202 5.68 15.32 14.61
N SER A 203 4.90 15.90 15.53
CA SER A 203 4.99 15.61 16.97
C SER A 203 4.56 14.19 17.34
N GLY A 204 3.55 13.64 16.65
CA GLY A 204 3.07 12.27 16.83
C GLY A 204 4.07 11.24 16.34
N GLU A 205 4.89 11.58 15.35
CA GLU A 205 5.96 10.72 14.84
C GLU A 205 7.13 10.61 15.82
N GLU A 206 7.58 11.73 16.41
CA GLU A 206 8.59 11.70 17.47
C GLU A 206 8.13 10.89 18.70
N ALA A 207 6.85 11.01 19.06
CA ALA A 207 6.26 10.23 20.14
C ALA A 207 6.21 8.72 19.80
N ALA A 208 5.84 8.37 18.56
CA ALA A 208 5.81 6.99 18.09
C ALA A 208 7.22 6.37 18.01
N ALA A 209 8.22 7.13 17.54
CA ALA A 209 9.61 6.69 17.49
C ALA A 209 10.18 6.41 18.88
N ARG A 210 9.86 7.27 19.87
CA ARG A 210 10.22 7.05 21.28
C ARG A 210 9.53 5.81 21.87
N ALA A 211 8.25 5.60 21.56
CA ALA A 211 7.50 4.43 22.02
C ALA A 211 8.02 3.12 21.41
N ALA A 212 8.38 3.12 20.12
CA ALA A 212 8.97 1.96 19.44
C ALA A 212 10.36 1.62 20.00
N ALA A 213 11.21 2.62 20.26
CA ALA A 213 12.51 2.42 20.90
C ALA A 213 12.37 1.82 22.32
N GLY A 214 11.36 2.25 23.09
CA GLY A 214 11.05 1.69 24.41
C GLY A 214 10.53 0.24 24.36
N ALA A 215 9.72 -0.11 23.35
CA ALA A 215 9.19 -1.47 23.18
C ALA A 215 10.28 -2.49 22.83
N VAL A 216 11.26 -2.12 21.99
CA VAL A 216 12.40 -2.98 21.63
C VAL A 216 13.33 -3.20 22.84
N ALA A 217 13.51 -2.19 23.69
CA ALA A 217 14.28 -2.31 24.94
C ALA A 217 13.60 -3.25 25.96
N GLY A 218 12.28 -3.15 26.14
CA GLY A 218 11.52 -4.01 27.06
C GLY A 218 11.46 -5.49 26.64
N THR A 219 11.53 -5.79 25.34
CA THR A 219 11.64 -7.18 24.84
C THR A 219 13.01 -7.81 25.08
N ALA A 220 14.07 -7.02 25.24
CA ALA A 220 15.42 -7.52 25.53
C ALA A 220 15.64 -7.79 27.03
N GLU A 221 15.00 -7.04 27.91
CA GLU A 221 15.16 -7.14 29.37
C GLU A 221 14.38 -8.34 29.97
N GLY A 222 13.25 -8.72 29.38
CA GLY A 222 12.47 -9.91 29.80
C GLY A 222 13.06 -11.26 29.38
N ALA A 223 14.08 -11.29 28.52
CA ALA A 223 14.74 -12.52 28.07
C ALA A 223 15.94 -12.93 28.94
N ALA A 224 16.38 -12.08 29.88
CA ALA A 224 17.58 -12.31 30.69
C ALA A 224 17.32 -12.84 32.12
N GLU A 225 16.06 -12.90 32.58
CA GLU A 225 15.73 -13.22 33.99
C GLU A 225 15.09 -14.61 34.20
N GLY A 226 15.17 -15.48 33.19
CA GLY A 226 14.56 -16.81 33.23
C GLY A 226 15.50 -17.92 32.79
N THR A 227 16.54 -18.22 33.57
CA THR A 227 17.19 -19.54 33.52
C THR A 227 17.50 -19.96 34.96
N PRO A 228 16.97 -21.12 35.41
CA PRO A 228 17.06 -21.57 36.80
C PRO A 228 18.48 -21.98 37.21
#